data_AF-A0A4W5M7H3-F1
#
_entry.id   AF-A0A4W5M7H3-F1
#
_cell.length_a   1.000
_cell.length_b   1.000
_cell.length_c   1.000
_cell.angle_alpha   90.00
_cell.angle_beta   90.00
_cell.angle_gamma   90.00
#
_symmetry.space_group_name_H-M   'P 1'
#
loop_
_entity.id
_entity.type
_entity.pdbx_description
1 polymer ?
#
loop_
_entity_poly.entity_id
_entity_poly.type
_entity_poly.pdbx_seq_one_letter_code
_entity_poly.pdbx_strand_id
1 'polypeptide(L)'
;LYMCVCVIFTPLSPGFTWSVNVMERAGVHNVLYTQCRVANGSLQYPIFALTGDDVILPCFLKTSVSAKNMVVEWTRLNLTPENVHLYRDNRDSYEEQHPSYKGRTSLFNDELKNGNVSLKLTRVTLSDAGSYRCFIPTLKKETTVQLFVGES
;
A
#
# COMPACT_ATOMS: atom_id res chain seq x y z
N LEU A 1 21.08 -6.40 9.51
CA LEU A 1 21.72 -5.88 8.27
C LEU A 1 21.28 -6.78 7.13
N TYR A 2 20.01 -6.75 6.75
CA TYR A 2 19.51 -7.61 5.69
C TYR A 2 18.96 -6.77 4.55
N MET A 3 19.71 -6.81 3.45
CA MET A 3 19.35 -6.32 2.14
C MET A 3 18.29 -7.24 1.53
N CYS A 4 17.20 -6.69 1.01
CA CYS A 4 16.33 -7.40 0.07
C CYS A 4 16.77 -7.05 -1.36
N VAL A 5 17.21 -8.04 -2.15
CA VAL A 5 17.51 -7.85 -3.58
C VAL A 5 16.74 -8.84 -4.45
N CYS A 6 16.02 -8.26 -5.41
CA CYS A 6 15.44 -8.74 -6.68
C CYS A 6 14.65 -10.05 -6.73
N VAL A 7 13.39 -9.92 -7.16
CA VAL A 7 12.59 -11.01 -7.70
C VAL A 7 12.53 -10.85 -9.23
N ILE A 8 13.17 -11.74 -9.98
CA ILE A 8 13.04 -11.81 -11.44
C ILE A 8 11.84 -12.71 -11.77
N PHE A 9 10.89 -12.20 -12.56
CA PHE A 9 9.69 -12.91 -13.01
C PHE A 9 9.88 -13.46 -14.42
N THR A 10 9.50 -14.72 -14.64
CA THR A 10 9.06 -15.20 -15.96
C THR A 10 7.76 -15.98 -15.82
N PRO A 11 6.67 -15.60 -16.50
CA PRO A 11 5.37 -16.25 -16.36
C PRO A 11 5.21 -17.37 -17.37
N LEU A 12 4.68 -18.53 -16.97
CA LEU A 12 3.93 -19.41 -17.87
C LEU A 12 3.05 -20.35 -17.02
N SER A 13 1.73 -20.24 -17.19
CA SER A 13 0.66 -21.19 -16.83
C SER A 13 0.08 -21.20 -15.38
N PRO A 14 -1.22 -21.56 -15.22
CA PRO A 14 -1.93 -21.48 -13.93
C PRO A 14 -1.71 -22.76 -13.10
N GLY A 15 -1.24 -22.60 -11.85
CA GLY A 15 -1.17 -23.70 -10.88
C GLY A 15 0.04 -23.74 -9.94
N PHE A 16 0.75 -22.63 -9.72
CA PHE A 16 2.02 -22.68 -8.97
C PHE A 16 1.90 -22.39 -7.47
N THR A 17 2.55 -23.26 -6.68
CA THR A 17 3.02 -23.02 -5.32
C THR A 17 4.23 -22.09 -5.37
N TRP A 18 4.25 -21.03 -4.55
CA TRP A 18 5.38 -20.09 -4.51
C TRP A 18 6.40 -20.54 -3.48
N SER A 19 7.69 -20.39 -3.80
CA SER A 19 8.79 -20.58 -2.86
C SER A 19 9.55 -19.26 -2.75
N VAL A 20 9.61 -18.72 -1.53
CA VAL A 20 10.51 -17.60 -1.20
C VAL A 20 11.72 -18.19 -0.52
N ASN A 21 12.91 -17.86 -1.00
CA ASN A 21 14.16 -18.25 -0.35
C ASN A 21 14.48 -17.23 0.73
N VAL A 22 14.46 -17.66 2.00
CA VAL A 22 14.99 -16.88 3.11
C VAL A 22 16.41 -17.39 3.39
N MET A 23 17.40 -16.49 3.37
CA MET A 23 18.81 -16.83 3.59
C MET A 23 19.20 -16.45 5.03
N GLU A 24 19.37 -17.43 5.91
CA GLU A 24 19.88 -17.24 7.27
C GLU A 24 21.30 -17.81 7.40
N ARG A 25 22.03 -17.45 8.47
CA ARG A 25 23.40 -17.95 8.73
C ARG A 25 23.51 -19.47 8.84
N ALA A 26 22.39 -20.20 9.00
CA ALA A 26 22.34 -21.66 9.12
C ALA A 26 21.91 -22.40 7.83
N GLY A 27 21.57 -21.71 6.73
CA GLY A 27 21.19 -22.34 5.46
C GLY A 27 19.97 -21.71 4.78
N VAL A 28 19.58 -22.25 3.62
CA VAL A 28 18.40 -21.84 2.84
C VAL A 28 17.18 -22.64 3.30
N HIS A 29 16.13 -21.96 3.74
CA HIS A 29 14.86 -22.59 4.11
C HIS A 29 13.79 -22.30 3.05
N ASN A 30 13.16 -23.36 2.55
CA ASN A 30 11.99 -23.27 1.68
C ASN A 30 10.74 -23.10 2.55
N VAL A 31 10.11 -21.92 2.52
CA VAL A 31 8.81 -21.72 3.19
C VAL A 31 7.70 -21.89 2.14
N LEU A 32 6.85 -22.91 2.33
CA LEU A 32 5.69 -23.17 1.50
C LEU A 32 4.49 -22.39 2.05
N TYR A 33 3.99 -21.40 1.31
CA TYR A 33 2.72 -20.75 1.66
C TYR A 33 1.55 -21.50 1.02
N THR A 34 0.53 -21.84 1.80
CA THR A 34 -0.70 -22.48 1.32
C THR A 34 -1.74 -21.44 0.86
N GLN A 35 -2.44 -21.81 -0.21
CA GLN A 35 -3.45 -21.09 -1.01
C GLN A 35 -4.32 -20.04 -0.28
N CYS A 36 -4.33 -18.79 -0.76
CA CYS A 36 -5.37 -17.81 -0.39
C CYS A 36 -6.72 -18.22 -1.00
N ARG A 37 -7.75 -18.45 -0.17
CA ARG A 37 -9.14 -18.58 -0.63
C ARG A 37 -9.70 -17.19 -0.95
N VAL A 38 -10.29 -17.06 -2.14
CA VAL A 38 -10.97 -15.84 -2.60
C VAL A 38 -12.34 -15.73 -1.93
N ALA A 39 -12.54 -14.72 -1.09
CA ALA A 39 -13.86 -14.28 -0.65
C ALA A 39 -14.26 -13.06 -1.49
N ASN A 40 -15.26 -13.22 -2.36
CA ASN A 40 -15.98 -12.17 -3.10
C ASN A 40 -15.18 -10.96 -3.65
N GLY A 41 -14.72 -11.09 -4.90
CA GLY A 41 -14.90 -10.01 -5.89
C GLY A 41 -14.01 -8.76 -5.85
N SER A 42 -13.02 -8.66 -4.97
CA SER A 42 -11.93 -7.67 -5.14
C SER A 42 -10.61 -8.21 -4.59
N LEU A 43 -9.59 -8.28 -5.44
CA LEU A 43 -8.24 -8.72 -5.08
C LEU A 43 -7.54 -7.60 -4.29
N GLN A 44 -7.87 -7.43 -3.02
CA GLN A 44 -7.09 -6.61 -2.10
C GLN A 44 -6.15 -7.52 -1.32
N TYR A 45 -4.93 -7.68 -1.84
CA TYR A 45 -3.89 -8.41 -1.15
C TYR A 45 -3.34 -7.55 0.00
N PRO A 46 -3.07 -8.15 1.18
CA PRO A 46 -2.36 -7.45 2.24
C PRO A 46 -0.94 -7.07 1.78
N ILE A 47 -0.49 -5.90 2.23
CA ILE A 47 0.87 -5.40 1.98
C ILE A 47 1.73 -5.78 3.20
N PHE A 48 2.91 -6.34 2.93
CA PHE A 48 3.92 -6.65 3.94
C PHE A 48 5.16 -5.79 3.71
N ALA A 49 5.73 -5.28 4.80
CA ALA A 49 6.93 -4.46 4.76
C ALA A 49 7.80 -4.70 6.01
N LEU A 50 9.07 -4.35 5.92
CA LEU A 50 9.97 -4.30 7.08
C LEU A 50 10.16 -2.86 7.52
N THR A 51 10.53 -2.67 8.79
CA THR A 51 10.86 -1.34 9.31
C THR A 51 11.95 -0.67 8.46
N GLY A 52 11.69 0.56 8.03
CA GLY A 52 12.58 1.34 7.16
C GLY A 52 12.23 1.30 5.68
N ASP A 53 11.37 0.37 5.23
CA ASP A 53 10.97 0.28 3.82
C ASP A 53 10.11 1.46 3.37
N ASP A 54 10.07 1.68 2.05
CA ASP A 54 9.06 2.51 1.39
C ASP A 54 7.99 1.59 0.80
N VAL A 55 6.71 1.90 1.06
CA VAL A 55 5.58 1.08 0.61
C VAL A 55 4.61 1.88 -0.25
N ILE A 56 3.86 1.18 -1.09
CA ILE A 56 2.77 1.73 -1.89
C ILE A 56 1.48 1.03 -1.47
N LEU A 57 0.51 1.79 -0.97
CA LEU A 57 -0.83 1.30 -0.68
C LEU A 57 -1.70 1.51 -1.92
N PRO A 58 -2.12 0.42 -2.60
CA PRO A 58 -2.78 0.52 -3.89
C PRO A 58 -4.20 1.08 -3.76
N CYS A 59 -4.54 2.07 -4.60
CA CYS A 59 -5.91 2.51 -4.82
C CYS A 59 -6.04 3.06 -6.25
N PHE A 60 -6.92 2.45 -7.04
CA PHE A 60 -7.08 2.75 -8.46
C PHE A 60 -8.53 3.02 -8.81
N LEU A 61 -8.79 4.01 -9.66
CA LEU A 61 -10.07 4.23 -10.30
C LEU A 61 -10.24 3.29 -11.50
N LYS A 62 -11.48 3.19 -12.01
CA LYS A 62 -11.71 2.49 -13.28
C LYS A 62 -10.93 3.24 -14.37
N THR A 63 -10.33 2.49 -15.29
CA THR A 63 -9.61 3.02 -16.47
C THR A 63 -10.52 4.01 -17.20
N SER A 64 -10.04 5.23 -17.49
CA SER A 64 -10.73 6.43 -18.04
C SER A 64 -11.15 7.53 -17.06
N VAL A 65 -11.13 7.31 -15.74
CA VAL A 65 -11.49 8.36 -14.78
C VAL A 65 -10.23 9.03 -14.24
N SER A 66 -10.03 10.30 -14.55
CA SER A 66 -8.96 11.13 -13.98
C SER A 66 -9.33 11.58 -12.56
N ALA A 67 -8.40 11.38 -11.63
CA ALA A 67 -8.51 11.84 -10.24
C ALA A 67 -7.92 13.24 -10.02
N LYS A 68 -7.31 13.87 -11.05
CA LYS A 68 -6.51 15.09 -10.89
C LYS A 68 -7.25 16.20 -10.14
N ASN A 69 -8.51 16.45 -10.49
CA ASN A 69 -9.34 17.50 -9.89
C ASN A 69 -10.28 16.97 -8.78
N MET A 70 -10.04 15.76 -8.27
CA MET A 70 -10.87 15.15 -7.22
C MET A 70 -10.23 15.33 -5.85
N VAL A 71 -11.04 15.17 -4.80
CA VAL A 71 -10.54 15.00 -3.44
C VAL A 71 -10.23 13.52 -3.22
N VAL A 72 -9.05 13.22 -2.68
CA VAL A 72 -8.65 11.88 -2.26
C VAL A 72 -8.24 11.92 -0.80
N GLU A 73 -8.88 11.07 -0.01
CA GLU A 73 -8.65 10.96 1.43
C GLU A 73 -8.05 9.59 1.72
N TRP A 74 -6.89 9.58 2.38
CA TRP A 74 -6.36 8.41 3.03
C TRP A 74 -6.50 8.55 4.53
N THR A 75 -7.21 7.62 5.15
CA THR A 75 -7.38 7.57 6.60
C THR A 75 -6.93 6.21 7.16
N ARG A 76 -6.67 6.14 8.46
CA ARG A 76 -6.40 4.88 9.16
C ARG A 76 -7.41 4.70 10.27
N LEU A 77 -8.13 3.56 10.24
CA LEU A 77 -9.36 3.35 11.03
C LEU A 77 -9.14 3.34 12.55
N ASN A 78 -7.92 3.10 13.03
CA ASN A 78 -7.60 3.01 14.47
C ASN A 78 -6.59 4.09 14.89
N LEU A 79 -6.62 5.27 14.26
CA LEU A 79 -5.70 6.37 14.51
C LEU A 79 -6.50 7.64 14.84
N THR A 80 -6.07 8.44 15.82
CA THR A 80 -6.74 9.72 16.12
C THR A 80 -5.72 10.86 16.13
N PRO A 81 -5.87 11.88 15.25
CA PRO A 81 -6.80 11.96 14.12
C PRO A 81 -6.53 10.87 13.05
N GLU A 82 -7.58 10.40 12.38
CA GLU A 82 -7.47 9.31 11.38
C GLU A 82 -6.74 9.72 10.09
N ASN A 83 -6.52 11.02 9.87
CA ASN A 83 -6.03 11.55 8.60
C ASN A 83 -4.57 11.18 8.34
N VAL A 84 -4.35 10.29 7.37
CA VAL A 84 -3.02 9.86 6.91
C VAL A 84 -2.53 10.75 5.80
N HIS A 85 -3.38 11.08 4.82
CA HIS A 85 -3.02 11.97 3.71
C HIS A 85 -4.29 12.55 3.07
N LEU A 86 -4.19 13.79 2.59
CA LEU A 86 -5.27 14.47 1.89
C LEU A 86 -4.73 15.09 0.60
N TYR A 87 -5.40 14.82 -0.52
CA TYR A 87 -5.19 15.54 -1.76
C TYR A 87 -6.44 16.34 -2.10
N ARG A 88 -6.28 17.65 -2.29
CA ARG A 88 -7.34 18.60 -2.65
C ARG A 88 -6.76 19.79 -3.41
N ASP A 89 -7.58 20.49 -4.18
CA ASP A 89 -7.16 21.70 -4.92
C ASP A 89 -5.91 21.47 -5.80
N ASN A 90 -5.83 20.28 -6.41
CA ASN A 90 -4.71 19.84 -7.25
C ASN A 90 -3.34 19.72 -6.56
N ARG A 91 -3.33 19.49 -5.24
CA ARG A 91 -2.08 19.33 -4.46
C ARG A 91 -2.27 18.43 -3.25
N ASP A 92 -1.16 17.86 -2.79
CA ASP A 92 -1.08 17.25 -1.47
C ASP A 92 -1.26 18.32 -0.39
N SER A 93 -2.10 18.04 0.61
CA SER A 93 -2.44 18.92 1.73
C SER A 93 -1.95 18.31 3.03
N TYR A 94 -1.18 19.09 3.81
CA TYR A 94 -0.51 18.63 5.04
C TYR A 94 -1.04 19.31 6.32
N GLU A 95 -2.05 20.17 6.20
CA GLU A 95 -2.56 21.00 7.31
C GLU A 95 -3.16 20.15 8.44
N GLU A 96 -4.04 19.21 8.09
CA GLU A 96 -4.78 18.34 9.03
C GLU A 96 -4.16 16.94 9.17
N GLN A 97 -2.98 16.74 8.59
CA GLN A 97 -2.32 15.44 8.55
C GLN A 97 -1.83 15.03 9.94
N HIS A 98 -2.07 13.76 10.31
CA HIS A 98 -1.57 13.20 11.55
C HIS A 98 -0.02 13.33 11.63
N PRO A 99 0.54 13.82 12.76
CA PRO A 99 1.97 14.15 12.85
C PRO A 99 2.94 13.04 12.44
N SER A 100 2.61 11.77 12.72
CA SER A 100 3.47 10.62 12.37
C SER A 100 3.64 10.38 10.86
N TYR A 101 2.81 11.00 10.01
CA TYR A 101 2.83 10.83 8.55
C TYR A 101 3.37 12.07 7.82
N LYS A 102 3.59 13.18 8.53
CA LYS A 102 4.11 14.42 7.94
C LYS A 102 5.47 14.18 7.28
N GLY A 103 5.59 14.60 6.02
CA GLY A 103 6.80 14.42 5.22
C GLY A 103 7.12 12.97 4.87
N ARG A 104 6.19 12.03 5.09
CA ARG A 104 6.39 10.60 4.79
C ARG A 104 5.44 10.08 3.71
N THR A 105 4.38 10.81 3.41
CA THR A 105 3.33 10.39 2.48
C THR A 105 3.21 11.30 1.26
N SER A 106 2.85 10.73 0.12
CA SER A 106 2.52 11.48 -1.10
C SER A 106 1.66 10.63 -2.05
N LEU A 107 0.87 11.28 -2.91
CA LEU A 107 0.28 10.61 -4.07
C LEU A 107 1.21 10.67 -5.29
N PHE A 108 0.93 9.81 -6.28
CA PHE A 108 1.60 9.84 -7.58
C PHE A 108 0.92 10.88 -8.49
N ASN A 109 1.25 12.16 -8.29
CA ASN A 109 0.57 13.28 -8.96
C ASN A 109 0.53 13.15 -10.50
N ASP A 110 1.58 12.64 -11.12
CA ASP A 110 1.64 12.42 -12.58
C ASP A 110 0.70 11.31 -13.07
N GLU A 111 0.31 10.39 -12.20
CA GLU A 111 -0.53 9.23 -12.49
C GLU A 111 -2.00 9.42 -12.07
N LEU A 112 -2.33 10.55 -11.42
CA LEU A 112 -3.73 10.90 -11.11
C LEU A 112 -4.60 10.99 -12.36
N LYS A 113 -4.02 11.43 -13.49
CA LYS A 113 -4.69 11.47 -14.80
C LYS A 113 -5.10 10.07 -15.30
N ASN A 114 -4.39 9.04 -14.87
CA ASN A 114 -4.64 7.64 -15.18
C ASN A 114 -5.52 6.96 -14.12
N GLY A 115 -5.96 7.71 -13.10
CA GLY A 115 -6.80 7.20 -12.02
C GLY A 115 -6.02 6.47 -10.93
N ASN A 116 -4.70 6.57 -10.90
CA ASN A 116 -3.89 6.02 -9.81
C ASN A 116 -3.87 7.02 -8.64
N VAL A 117 -4.53 6.64 -7.55
CA VAL A 117 -4.60 7.44 -6.31
C VAL A 117 -3.93 6.69 -5.15
N SER A 118 -2.97 5.81 -5.48
CA SER A 118 -2.21 5.03 -4.52
C SER A 118 -1.36 5.93 -3.65
N LEU A 119 -1.23 5.57 -2.37
CA LEU A 119 -0.43 6.30 -1.40
C LEU A 119 0.98 5.73 -1.35
N LYS A 120 1.99 6.57 -1.55
CA LYS A 120 3.36 6.23 -1.16
C LYS A 120 3.56 6.60 0.31
N LEU A 121 4.01 5.67 1.14
CA LEU A 121 4.42 5.89 2.53
C LEU A 121 5.90 5.49 2.69
N THR A 122 6.72 6.38 3.22
CA THR A 122 8.17 6.20 3.30
C THR A 122 8.66 5.88 4.70
N ARG A 123 9.76 5.11 4.79
CA ARG A 123 10.43 4.72 6.03
C ARG A 123 9.47 4.15 7.07
N VAL A 124 8.71 3.11 6.70
CA VAL A 124 7.65 2.53 7.55
C VAL A 124 8.18 2.10 8.92
N THR A 125 7.34 2.19 9.94
CA THR A 125 7.64 1.73 11.30
C THR A 125 6.60 0.72 11.75
N LEU A 126 6.88 -0.03 12.83
CA LEU A 126 5.90 -0.98 13.39
C LEU A 126 4.57 -0.30 13.74
N SER A 127 4.60 0.97 14.15
CA SER A 127 3.39 1.73 14.46
C SER A 127 2.54 2.02 13.25
N ASP A 128 3.07 1.91 12.03
CA ASP A 128 2.31 2.13 10.79
C ASP A 128 1.44 0.93 10.40
N ALA A 129 1.63 -0.25 11.00
CA ALA A 129 0.80 -1.42 10.71
C ALA A 129 -0.69 -1.18 11.01
N GLY A 130 -1.58 -1.51 10.09
CA GLY A 130 -3.01 -1.31 10.27
C GLY A 130 -3.82 -1.26 8.98
N SER A 131 -5.10 -0.96 9.14
CA SER A 131 -6.06 -0.84 8.04
C SER A 131 -6.16 0.62 7.59
N TYR A 132 -5.81 0.85 6.33
CA TYR A 132 -5.87 2.14 5.66
C TYR A 132 -7.09 2.19 4.75
N ARG A 133 -7.81 3.30 4.74
CA ARG A 133 -8.96 3.54 3.87
C ARG A 133 -8.61 4.63 2.87
N CYS A 134 -8.71 4.31 1.59
CA CYS A 134 -8.77 5.26 0.48
C CYS A 134 -10.23 5.62 0.25
N PHE A 135 -10.59 6.89 0.33
CA PHE A 135 -11.94 7.40 0.08
C PHE A 135 -11.92 8.55 -0.92
N ILE A 136 -12.86 8.49 -1.88
CA ILE A 136 -12.98 9.47 -2.97
C ILE A 136 -14.43 9.96 -2.97
N PRO A 137 -14.72 11.08 -2.26
CA PRO A 137 -16.09 11.52 -1.99
C PRO A 137 -16.93 11.71 -3.26
N THR A 138 -16.35 12.32 -4.31
CA THR A 138 -17.03 12.60 -5.58
C THR A 138 -17.59 11.33 -6.24
N LEU A 139 -16.92 10.20 -6.05
CA LEU A 139 -17.32 8.91 -6.63
C LEU A 139 -18.04 8.01 -5.64
N LYS A 140 -18.14 8.42 -4.36
CA LYS A 140 -18.57 7.57 -3.24
C LYS A 140 -17.88 6.21 -3.24
N LYS A 141 -16.59 6.22 -3.61
CA LYS A 141 -15.77 5.02 -3.72
C LYS A 141 -14.83 4.95 -2.53
N GLU A 142 -14.80 3.79 -1.89
CA GLU A 142 -13.80 3.47 -0.87
C GLU A 142 -13.09 2.15 -1.17
N THR A 143 -11.91 2.01 -0.61
CA THR A 143 -11.07 0.80 -0.69
C THR A 143 -10.24 0.72 0.58
N THR A 144 -10.14 -0.46 1.17
CA THR A 144 -9.36 -0.69 2.38
C THR A 144 -8.10 -1.47 2.03
N VAL A 145 -6.97 -1.11 2.61
CA VAL A 145 -5.69 -1.80 2.43
C VAL A 145 -5.15 -2.16 3.80
N GLN A 146 -4.78 -3.42 3.98
CA GLN A 146 -4.13 -3.88 5.20
C GLN A 146 -2.61 -3.83 5.03
N LEU A 147 -1.93 -3.11 5.91
CA LEU A 147 -0.47 -3.08 6.01
C LEU A 147 0.00 -3.85 7.25
N PHE A 148 0.89 -4.81 7.03
CA PHE A 148 1.65 -5.51 8.07
C PHE A 148 3.10 -5.05 8.03
N VAL A 149 3.68 -4.78 9.20
CA VAL A 149 5.08 -4.34 9.32
C VAL A 149 5.82 -5.27 10.28
N GLY A 150 6.93 -5.83 9.82
CA GLY A 150 7.86 -6.63 10.62
C GLY A 150 9.16 -5.88 10.95
N GLU A 151 9.95 -6.40 11.87
CA GLU A 151 11.28 -5.87 12.19
C GLU A 151 12.32 -6.29 11.14
N SER A 152 13.29 -5.42 10.86
CA SER A 152 14.39 -5.60 9.87
C SER A 152 15.67 -6.21 10.44
#